data_AF-A0A1Y3EDE4-F1
#
_entry.id   AF-A0A1Y3EDE4-F1
#
_cell.length_a   1.000
_cell.length_b   1.000
_cell.length_c   1.000
_cell.angle_alpha   90.00
_cell.angle_beta   90.00
_cell.angle_gamma   90.00
#
_symmetry.space_group_name_H-M   'P 1'
#
loop_
_entity.id
_entity.type
_entity.pdbx_description
1 polymer ?
#
loop_
_entity_poly.entity_id
_entity_poly.type
_entity_poly.pdbx_seq_one_letter_code
_entity_poly.pdbx_strand_id
1 'polypeptide(L)'
;GNHRQDFEQNLFDAFSVLPKLSTGLDVNVKFSGVFDFEYTSECIVFDLLNIRLCHGWLPEPEDPEIMLAVSDLSYNQLVEKIVAQTNEDDSLSNVNAFFLQSFLEQSASQLSQNGLSSLLRELLEDELAVFFRNNHFSVITKHE
;
A
#
# COMPACT_ATOMS: atom_id res chain seq x y z
N GLY A 1 16.37 10.34 27.32
CA GLY A 1 17.27 11.12 26.47
C GLY A 1 16.75 11.07 25.05
N ASN A 2 17.06 9.99 24.32
CA ASN A 2 16.75 9.86 22.89
C ASN A 2 15.25 9.71 22.58
N HIS A 3 14.51 8.84 23.28
CA HIS A 3 13.08 8.60 22.98
C HIS A 3 12.19 9.84 23.08
N ARG A 4 12.58 10.84 23.88
CA ARG A 4 11.84 12.10 23.97
C ARG A 4 12.14 13.02 22.79
N GLN A 5 13.39 13.05 22.32
CA GLN A 5 13.77 13.81 21.14
C GLN A 5 13.18 13.20 19.87
N ASP A 6 13.17 11.87 19.75
CA ASP A 6 12.55 11.17 18.62
C ASP A 6 11.04 11.46 18.56
N PHE A 7 10.37 11.48 19.71
CA PHE A 7 8.95 11.82 19.80
C PHE A 7 8.66 13.30 19.48
N GLU A 8 9.47 14.23 20.00
CA GLU A 8 9.33 15.66 19.70
C GLU A 8 9.56 15.94 18.20
N GLN A 9 10.50 15.24 17.56
CA GLN A 9 10.74 15.32 16.13
C GLN A 9 9.55 14.76 15.34
N ASN A 10 9.03 13.58 15.70
CA ASN A 10 7.87 13.00 15.03
C ASN A 10 6.62 13.90 15.12
N LEU A 11 6.40 14.54 16.27
CA LEU A 11 5.32 15.53 16.41
C LEU A 11 5.51 16.73 15.49
N PHE A 12 6.74 17.24 15.36
CA PHE A 12 7.03 18.35 14.46
C PHE A 12 6.78 17.98 12.99
N ASP A 13 7.22 16.79 12.59
CA ASP A 13 7.00 16.28 11.23
C ASP A 13 5.51 16.08 10.96
N ALA A 14 4.75 15.59 11.94
CA ALA A 14 3.30 15.46 11.83
C ALA A 14 2.59 16.79 11.61
N PHE A 15 3.01 17.89 12.25
CA PHE A 15 2.43 19.22 12.02
C PHE A 15 2.54 19.67 10.56
N SER A 16 3.59 19.24 9.86
CA SER A 16 3.79 19.53 8.44
C SER A 16 2.85 18.72 7.54
N VAL A 17 2.36 17.57 8.02
CA VAL A 17 1.44 16.67 7.30
C VAL A 17 -0.02 17.01 7.57
N LEU A 18 -0.40 17.49 8.77
CA LEU A 18 -1.79 17.74 9.14
C LEU A 18 -2.60 18.54 8.10
N PRO A 19 -2.07 19.61 7.46
CA PRO A 19 -2.82 20.30 6.41
C PRO A 19 -3.18 19.40 5.22
N LYS A 20 -2.31 18.44 4.86
CA LYS A 20 -2.51 17.51 3.74
C LYS A 20 -3.67 16.55 3.96
N LEU A 21 -4.02 16.24 5.22
CA LEU A 21 -5.19 15.41 5.54
C LEU A 21 -6.50 15.97 4.94
N SER A 22 -6.56 17.28 4.69
CA SER A 22 -7.72 17.95 4.08
C SER A 22 -7.69 18.03 2.55
N THR A 23 -6.52 17.86 1.94
CA THR A 23 -6.31 18.08 0.50
C THR A 23 -5.92 16.81 -0.26
N GLY A 24 -5.51 15.76 0.46
CA GLY A 24 -5.01 14.51 -0.11
C GLY A 24 -3.71 14.09 0.55
N LEU A 25 -3.59 12.79 0.84
CA LEU A 25 -2.44 12.19 1.49
C LEU A 25 -1.77 11.21 0.51
N ASP A 26 -0.48 11.35 0.31
CA ASP A 26 0.29 10.48 -0.58
C ASP A 26 0.71 9.21 0.18
N VAL A 27 0.21 8.06 -0.28
CA VAL A 27 0.58 6.74 0.22
C VAL A 27 1.02 5.87 -0.96
N ASN A 28 1.96 4.97 -0.71
CA ASN A 28 2.45 4.05 -1.72
C ASN A 28 2.37 2.63 -1.16
N VAL A 29 1.37 1.88 -1.59
CA VAL A 29 1.13 0.50 -1.15
C VAL A 29 2.25 -0.43 -1.61
N LYS A 30 2.49 -1.50 -0.87
CA LYS A 30 3.27 -2.65 -1.31
C LYS A 30 2.34 -3.86 -1.47
N PHE A 31 2.69 -4.73 -2.39
CA PHE A 31 1.84 -5.88 -2.72
C PHE A 31 2.08 -7.11 -1.84
N SER A 32 2.93 -7.00 -0.81
CA SER A 32 3.33 -8.09 0.11
C SER A 32 2.31 -8.41 1.21
N GLY A 33 1.48 -7.45 1.62
CA GLY A 33 0.62 -7.60 2.79
C GLY A 33 -0.33 -6.43 3.00
N VAL A 34 -1.40 -6.64 3.75
CA VAL A 34 -2.51 -5.67 3.88
C VAL A 34 -2.16 -4.42 4.70
N PHE A 35 -1.04 -4.43 5.43
CA PHE A 35 -0.52 -3.29 6.18
C PHE A 35 0.78 -2.74 5.58
N ASP A 36 1.19 -3.23 4.41
CA ASP A 36 2.50 -2.92 3.86
C ASP A 36 2.43 -1.67 2.96
N PHE A 37 3.08 -0.62 3.42
CA PHE A 37 3.28 0.62 2.68
C PHE A 37 4.77 0.94 2.59
N GLU A 38 5.18 1.67 1.57
CA GLU A 38 6.41 2.45 1.65
C GLU A 38 6.23 3.54 2.70
N TYR A 39 7.21 3.68 3.59
CA TYR A 39 7.15 4.69 4.64
C TYR A 39 7.32 6.08 4.02
N THR A 40 6.24 6.85 4.02
CA THR A 40 6.24 8.28 3.66
C THR A 40 6.09 9.12 4.92
N SER A 41 6.44 10.41 4.83
CA SER A 41 6.25 11.34 5.96
C SER A 41 4.80 11.42 6.41
N GLU A 42 3.88 11.17 5.48
CA GLU A 42 2.45 11.18 5.63
C GLU A 42 1.94 10.10 6.59
N CYS A 43 2.63 8.96 6.67
CA CYS A 43 2.25 7.84 7.54
C CYS A 43 2.43 8.16 9.04
N ILE A 44 3.23 9.18 9.37
CA ILE A 44 3.59 9.51 10.76
C ILE A 44 2.38 9.86 11.64
N VAL A 45 1.32 10.41 11.03
CA VAL A 45 0.10 10.78 11.76
C VAL A 45 -0.62 9.52 12.26
N PHE A 46 -0.63 8.45 11.46
CA PHE A 46 -1.25 7.18 11.85
C PHE A 46 -0.44 6.50 12.96
N ASP A 47 0.89 6.50 12.85
CA ASP A 47 1.79 5.94 13.86
C ASP A 47 1.65 6.64 15.21
N LEU A 48 1.64 7.98 15.23
CA LEU A 48 1.50 8.77 16.45
C LEU A 48 0.16 8.56 17.16
N LEU A 49 -0.91 8.29 16.40
CA LEU A 49 -2.24 8.00 16.92
C LEU A 49 -2.43 6.50 17.23
N ASN A 50 -1.45 5.66 16.92
CA ASN A 50 -1.55 4.21 17.00
C ASN A 50 -2.78 3.67 16.24
N ILE A 51 -3.03 4.22 15.05
CA ILE A 51 -4.10 3.80 14.14
C ILE A 51 -3.45 3.06 12.98
N ARG A 52 -3.89 1.83 12.70
CA ARG A 52 -3.33 1.06 11.58
C ARG A 52 -3.86 1.61 10.25
N LEU A 53 -2.95 1.80 9.30
CA LEU A 53 -3.29 2.03 7.90
C LEU A 53 -3.22 0.68 7.16
N CYS A 54 -4.27 0.36 6.40
CA CYS A 54 -4.36 -0.88 5.65
C CYS A 54 -4.91 -0.67 4.24
N HIS A 55 -4.67 -1.65 3.36
CA HIS A 55 -5.24 -1.73 2.02
C HIS A 55 -5.54 -3.19 1.67
N GLY A 56 -6.25 -3.43 0.56
CA GLY A 56 -6.61 -4.77 0.11
C GLY A 56 -6.08 -5.09 -1.28
N TRP A 57 -5.03 -4.40 -1.72
CA TRP A 57 -4.49 -4.53 -3.07
C TRP A 57 -3.35 -5.54 -3.10
N LEU A 58 -3.71 -6.83 -3.07
CA LEU A 58 -2.75 -7.94 -3.11
C LEU A 58 -2.93 -8.77 -4.40
N PRO A 59 -1.86 -9.39 -4.92
CA PRO A 59 -1.98 -10.36 -6.01
C PRO A 59 -2.80 -11.58 -5.58
N GLU A 60 -3.49 -12.21 -6.53
CA GLU A 60 -4.28 -13.41 -6.25
C GLU A 60 -3.36 -14.65 -6.15
N PRO A 61 -3.62 -15.58 -5.21
CA PRO A 61 -2.77 -16.74 -4.98
C PRO A 61 -2.76 -17.73 -6.15
N GLU A 62 -3.75 -17.66 -7.04
CA GLU A 62 -3.83 -18.46 -8.26
C GLU A 62 -2.83 -18.01 -9.34
N ASP A 63 -2.22 -16.82 -9.20
CA ASP A 63 -1.23 -16.25 -10.12
C ASP A 63 0.18 -16.16 -9.46
N PRO A 64 0.88 -17.30 -9.25
CA PRO A 64 2.15 -17.33 -8.52
C PRO A 64 3.26 -16.53 -9.20
N GLU A 65 3.23 -16.40 -10.52
CA GLU A 65 4.19 -15.60 -11.28
C GLU A 65 4.04 -14.11 -10.96
N ILE A 66 2.81 -13.60 -10.93
CA ILE A 66 2.53 -12.21 -10.54
C ILE A 66 2.91 -12.00 -9.07
N MET A 67 2.49 -12.90 -8.17
CA MET A 67 2.84 -12.81 -6.75
C MET A 67 4.35 -12.63 -6.56
N LEU A 68 5.15 -13.50 -7.17
CA LEU A 68 6.60 -13.44 -7.06
C LEU A 68 7.17 -12.17 -7.70
N ALA A 69 6.59 -11.70 -8.81
CA ALA A 69 7.10 -10.55 -9.54
C ALA A 69 6.80 -9.20 -8.86
N VAL A 70 5.77 -9.13 -7.99
CA VAL A 70 5.32 -7.91 -7.32
C VAL A 70 5.54 -7.89 -5.80
N SER A 71 5.80 -9.03 -5.15
CA SER A 71 5.83 -9.14 -3.68
C SER A 71 6.74 -8.12 -3.00
N ASP A 72 7.90 -7.82 -3.60
CA ASP A 72 8.89 -6.93 -3.00
C ASP A 72 8.79 -5.48 -3.53
N LEU A 73 7.74 -5.17 -4.29
CA LEU A 73 7.57 -3.88 -4.96
C LEU A 73 6.48 -3.05 -4.31
N SER A 74 6.71 -1.74 -4.24
CA SER A 74 5.65 -0.74 -4.10
C SER A 74 4.97 -0.47 -5.44
N TYR A 75 3.80 0.18 -5.43
CA TYR A 75 3.12 0.60 -6.66
C TYR A 75 4.04 1.42 -7.57
N ASN A 76 4.73 2.43 -7.02
CA ASN A 76 5.65 3.26 -7.82
C ASN A 76 6.79 2.43 -8.44
N GLN A 77 7.40 1.54 -7.66
CA GLN A 77 8.47 0.66 -8.16
C GLN A 77 7.98 -0.31 -9.25
N LEU A 78 6.75 -0.80 -9.12
CA LEU A 78 6.13 -1.65 -10.14
C LEU A 78 5.89 -0.86 -11.45
N VAL A 79 5.39 0.36 -11.37
CA VAL A 79 5.21 1.23 -12.54
C VAL A 79 6.55 1.53 -13.22
N GLU A 80 7.59 1.88 -12.44
CA GLU A 80 8.94 2.10 -12.98
C GLU A 80 9.48 0.84 -13.67
N LYS A 81 9.29 -0.34 -13.08
CA LYS A 81 9.69 -1.63 -13.65
C LYS A 81 8.99 -1.92 -14.98
N ILE A 82 7.68 -1.67 -15.08
CA ILE A 82 6.91 -1.84 -16.32
C ILE A 82 7.45 -0.93 -17.42
N VAL A 83 7.69 0.35 -17.10
CA VAL A 83 8.21 1.33 -18.05
C VAL A 83 9.62 0.94 -18.52
N ALA A 84 10.49 0.51 -17.61
CA ALA A 84 11.83 0.05 -17.96
C ALA A 84 11.79 -1.14 -18.92
N GLN A 85 11.00 -2.17 -18.60
CA GLN A 85 10.90 -3.39 -19.40
C GLN A 85 10.24 -3.19 -20.78
N THR A 86 9.31 -2.23 -20.88
CA THR A 86 8.66 -1.89 -22.17
C THR A 86 9.63 -1.17 -23.13
N ASN A 87 10.63 -0.47 -22.59
CA ASN A 87 11.64 0.23 -23.38
C ASN A 87 12.84 -0.67 -23.76
N GLU A 88 12.87 -1.92 -23.29
CA GLU A 88 13.91 -2.88 -23.67
C GLU A 88 13.56 -3.53 -25.02
N ASP A 89 14.54 -3.61 -25.92
CA ASP A 89 14.47 -4.36 -27.18
C ASP A 89 14.60 -5.89 -26.96
N ASP A 90 14.01 -6.41 -25.88
CA ASP A 90 13.99 -7.82 -25.53
C ASP A 90 12.55 -8.35 -25.48
N SER A 91 12.30 -9.50 -26.11
CA SER A 91 10.94 -10.05 -26.23
C SER A 91 10.42 -10.59 -24.90
N LEU A 92 11.29 -11.10 -24.02
CA LEU A 92 10.88 -11.61 -22.71
C LEU A 92 10.53 -10.46 -21.76
N SER A 93 11.31 -9.39 -21.76
CA SER A 93 11.00 -8.17 -20.98
C SER A 93 9.66 -7.56 -21.38
N ASN A 94 9.36 -7.47 -22.67
CA ASN A 94 8.07 -6.97 -23.15
C ASN A 94 6.89 -7.84 -22.72
N VAL A 95 7.06 -9.16 -22.70
CA VAL A 95 6.02 -10.10 -22.20
C VAL A 95 5.81 -9.93 -20.69
N ASN A 96 6.89 -9.78 -19.91
CA ASN A 96 6.80 -9.54 -18.48
C ASN A 96 6.09 -8.22 -18.17
N ALA A 97 6.46 -7.14 -18.85
CA ALA A 97 5.81 -5.84 -18.72
C ALA A 97 4.29 -5.94 -19.00
N PHE A 98 3.90 -6.68 -20.04
CA PHE A 98 2.50 -6.92 -20.37
C PHE A 98 1.74 -7.63 -19.23
N PHE A 99 2.32 -8.67 -18.62
CA PHE A 99 1.69 -9.37 -17.50
C PHE A 99 1.54 -8.47 -16.26
N LEU A 100 2.57 -7.70 -15.92
CA LEU A 100 2.53 -6.75 -14.80
C LEU A 100 1.53 -5.62 -15.03
N GLN A 101 1.44 -5.11 -16.26
CA GLN A 101 0.43 -4.13 -16.64
C GLN A 101 -0.99 -4.72 -16.55
N SER A 102 -1.18 -5.95 -17.04
CA SER A 102 -2.45 -6.67 -16.97
C SER A 102 -2.91 -6.86 -15.52
N PHE A 103 -1.99 -7.15 -14.60
CA PHE A 103 -2.30 -7.18 -13.17
C PHE A 103 -2.85 -5.83 -12.68
N LEU A 104 -2.20 -4.70 -12.99
CA LEU A 104 -2.68 -3.37 -12.58
C LEU A 104 -4.05 -3.03 -13.18
N GLU A 105 -4.28 -3.39 -14.44
CA GLU A 105 -5.54 -3.14 -15.14
C GLU A 105 -6.70 -3.96 -14.56
N GLN A 106 -6.48 -5.25 -14.31
CA GLN A 106 -7.49 -6.15 -13.74
C GLN A 106 -7.82 -5.80 -12.29
N SER A 107 -6.85 -5.27 -11.55
CA SER A 107 -7.00 -4.90 -10.14
C SER A 107 -7.16 -3.38 -9.92
N ALA A 108 -7.57 -2.63 -10.96
CA ALA A 108 -7.69 -1.17 -10.92
C ALA A 108 -8.62 -0.63 -9.82
N SER A 109 -9.48 -1.46 -9.23
CA SER A 109 -10.31 -1.09 -8.07
C SER A 109 -9.54 -1.03 -6.73
N GLN A 110 -8.24 -1.35 -6.76
CA GLN A 110 -7.32 -1.40 -5.62
C GLN A 110 -7.80 -2.32 -4.47
N LEU A 111 -8.52 -3.38 -4.83
CA LEU A 111 -9.01 -4.40 -3.90
C LEU A 111 -9.12 -5.74 -4.64
N SER A 112 -8.52 -6.79 -4.06
CA SER A 112 -8.58 -8.17 -4.54
C SER A 112 -9.31 -9.09 -3.55
N GLN A 113 -9.68 -10.30 -3.99
CA GLN A 113 -10.31 -11.29 -3.11
C GLN A 113 -9.33 -11.77 -2.04
N ASN A 114 -8.08 -12.01 -2.41
CA ASN A 114 -7.01 -12.31 -1.47
C ASN A 114 -6.78 -11.17 -0.46
N GLY A 115 -6.78 -9.91 -0.92
CA GLY A 115 -6.64 -8.76 -0.05
C GLY A 115 -7.77 -8.64 0.97
N LEU A 116 -9.02 -8.82 0.54
CA LEU A 116 -10.17 -8.83 1.45
C LEU A 116 -10.10 -9.99 2.46
N SER A 117 -9.75 -11.18 2.00
CA SER A 117 -9.60 -12.36 2.87
C SER A 117 -8.47 -12.19 3.89
N SER A 118 -7.38 -11.51 3.51
CA SER A 118 -6.26 -11.21 4.39
C SER A 118 -6.62 -10.13 5.42
N LEU A 119 -7.36 -9.08 5.02
CA LEU A 119 -7.92 -8.11 5.97
C LEU A 119 -8.82 -8.78 7.01
N LEU A 120 -9.71 -9.69 6.60
CA LEU A 120 -10.59 -10.42 7.55
C LEU A 120 -9.80 -11.28 8.55
N ARG A 121 -8.64 -11.80 8.15
CA ARG A 121 -7.77 -12.62 9.02
C ARG A 121 -6.91 -11.78 9.95
N GLU A 122 -6.40 -10.65 9.49
CA GLU A 122 -5.34 -9.90 10.18
C GLU A 122 -5.83 -8.62 10.89
N LEU A 123 -7.02 -8.12 10.56
CA LEU A 123 -7.67 -7.07 11.34
C LEU A 123 -8.18 -7.64 12.66
N LEU A 124 -7.86 -6.98 13.78
CA LEU A 124 -8.34 -7.42 15.10
C LEU A 124 -9.81 -7.03 15.28
N GLU A 125 -10.51 -7.81 16.09
CA GLU A 125 -11.90 -7.53 16.45
C GLU A 125 -12.02 -6.18 17.17
N ASP A 126 -13.04 -5.40 16.81
CA ASP A 126 -13.37 -4.07 17.36
C ASP A 126 -12.25 -3.01 17.23
N GLU A 127 -11.18 -3.26 16.48
CA GLU A 127 -10.18 -2.23 16.22
C GLU A 127 -10.68 -1.20 15.20
N LEU A 128 -10.27 0.06 15.35
CA LEU A 128 -10.43 1.07 14.31
C LEU A 128 -9.16 1.15 13.47
N ALA A 129 -9.33 1.06 12.15
CA ALA A 129 -8.26 1.21 11.18
C ALA A 129 -8.67 2.16 10.05
N VAL A 130 -7.66 2.71 9.37
CA VAL A 130 -7.83 3.49 8.15
C VAL A 130 -7.59 2.57 6.95
N PHE A 131 -8.57 2.46 6.08
CA PHE A 131 -8.53 1.65 4.87
C PHE A 131 -8.34 2.52 3.63
N PHE A 132 -7.25 2.31 2.91
CA PHE A 132 -6.96 2.93 1.64
C PHE A 132 -7.47 2.06 0.48
N ARG A 133 -8.34 2.64 -0.37
CA ARG A 133 -8.81 2.02 -1.59
C ARG A 133 -9.28 3.07 -2.58
N ASN A 134 -8.87 2.90 -3.84
CA ASN A 134 -9.27 3.74 -4.98
C ASN A 134 -9.05 5.24 -4.70
N ASN A 135 -7.84 5.58 -4.23
CA ASN A 135 -7.44 6.93 -3.85
C ASN A 135 -8.33 7.59 -2.78
N HIS A 136 -8.98 6.78 -1.94
CA HIS A 136 -9.84 7.22 -0.86
C HIS A 136 -9.45 6.53 0.45
N PHE A 137 -9.61 7.26 1.57
CA PHE A 137 -9.39 6.75 2.92
C PHE A 137 -10.72 6.60 3.64
N SER A 138 -10.99 5.41 4.17
CA SER A 138 -12.20 5.09 4.93
C SER A 138 -11.83 4.66 6.35
N VAL A 139 -12.71 4.90 7.31
CA VAL A 139 -12.58 4.27 8.64
C VAL A 139 -13.30 2.93 8.60
N ILE A 140 -12.60 1.87 9.02
CA ILE A 140 -13.17 0.52 9.10
C ILE A 140 -12.97 -0.06 10.50
N THR A 141 -13.79 -1.05 10.81
CA THR A 141 -13.65 -1.93 11.98
C THR A 141 -14.17 -3.31 11.63
N LYS A 142 -13.68 -4.34 12.32
CA LYS A 142 -14.18 -5.71 12.21
C LYS A 142 -15.08 -6.00 13.40
N HIS A 143 -16.30 -6.44 13.11
CA HIS A 143 -17.32 -6.78 14.11
C HIS A 143 -18.09 -8.01 13.63
N GLU A 144 -18.31 -8.99 14.52
CA GLU A 144 -19.17 -10.16 14.29
C GLU A 144 -20.68 -9.86 14.31
#